data_AF-A0AAW9VDT3-F1
#
_entry.id   AF-A0AAW9VDT3-F1
#
_cell.length_a   1.000
_cell.length_b   1.000
_cell.length_c   1.000
_cell.angle_alpha   90.00
_cell.angle_beta   90.00
_cell.angle_gamma   90.00
#
_symmetry.space_group_name_H-M   'P 1'
#
loop_
_entity.id
_entity.type
_entity.pdbx_description
1 polymer ?
#
loop_
_entity_poly.entity_id
_entity_poly.type
_entity_poly.pdbx_seq_one_letter_code
_entity_poly.pdbx_strand_id
1 'polypeptide(L)'
;MTPNHVIQIEGSPNEQTQQERYKIFVYYGKQQPAVLQPTTDRWFIFKDGHLLEYSTQYLNPSNDTNKPLRLTATEILSQWRNSQYLPVNLSARANE
;
A
#
# COMPACT_ATOMS: atom_id res chain seq x y z
N MET A 1 -1.02 -9.90 11.93
CA MET A 1 0.04 -9.01 12.48
C MET A 1 -0.61 -7.73 12.99
N THR A 2 -0.12 -7.10 14.06
CA THR A 2 -0.68 -5.82 14.58
C THR A 2 0.14 -4.62 14.09
N PRO A 3 -0.39 -3.38 14.15
CA PRO A 3 0.36 -2.17 13.84
C PRO A 3 1.69 -2.07 14.58
N ASN A 4 1.71 -2.38 15.88
CA ASN A 4 2.94 -2.32 16.68
C ASN A 4 3.99 -3.31 16.19
N HIS A 5 3.57 -4.50 15.78
CA HIS A 5 4.49 -5.51 15.25
C HIS A 5 5.08 -5.06 13.90
N VAL A 6 4.29 -4.42 13.02
CA VAL A 6 4.82 -3.82 11.78
C VAL A 6 5.84 -2.73 12.09
N ILE A 7 5.57 -1.87 13.08
CA ILE A 7 6.52 -0.82 13.50
C ILE A 7 7.83 -1.42 14.03
N GLN A 8 7.77 -2.53 14.77
CA GLN A 8 8.98 -3.21 15.26
C GLN A 8 9.87 -3.75 14.13
N ILE A 9 9.27 -4.13 13.00
CA ILE A 9 9.99 -4.68 11.84
C ILE A 9 10.47 -3.58 10.89
N GLU A 10 9.56 -2.69 10.49
CA GLU A 10 9.77 -1.69 9.42
C GLU A 10 10.21 -0.32 9.95
N GLY A 11 10.13 -0.12 11.27
CA GLY A 11 10.29 1.18 11.92
C GLY A 11 9.02 2.05 11.84
N SER A 12 9.17 3.33 12.18
CA SER A 12 8.08 4.30 12.09
C SER A 12 7.68 4.54 10.64
N PRO A 13 6.37 4.56 10.32
CA PRO A 13 5.91 4.88 8.97
C PRO A 13 6.19 6.35 8.62
N ASN A 14 6.40 6.61 7.33
CA ASN A 14 6.56 7.97 6.82
C ASN A 14 5.23 8.72 6.87
N GLU A 15 4.14 8.05 6.51
CA GLU A 15 2.79 8.55 6.64
C GLU A 15 1.87 7.49 7.26
N GLN A 16 0.88 7.96 8.00
CA GLN A 16 -0.20 7.12 8.46
C GLN A 16 -1.50 7.90 8.45
N THR A 17 -2.60 7.21 8.20
CA THR A 17 -3.93 7.76 8.44
C THR A 17 -4.86 6.68 8.98
N GLN A 18 -5.94 7.12 9.62
CA GLN A 18 -6.99 6.25 10.12
C GLN A 18 -8.34 6.82 9.68
N GLN A 19 -9.17 5.95 9.10
CA GLN A 19 -10.54 6.26 8.70
C GLN A 19 -11.44 5.12 9.16
N GLU A 20 -12.43 5.45 10.00
CA GLU A 20 -13.32 4.47 10.63
C GLU A 20 -12.51 3.37 11.34
N ARG A 21 -12.74 2.10 10.96
CA ARG A 21 -12.04 0.91 11.45
C ARG A 21 -10.74 0.60 10.72
N TYR A 22 -10.39 1.38 9.68
CA TYR A 22 -9.22 1.13 8.86
C TYR A 22 -8.08 2.07 9.22
N LYS A 23 -6.86 1.51 9.28
CA LYS A 23 -5.62 2.27 9.46
C LYS A 23 -4.67 1.90 8.34
N ILE A 24 -3.89 2.84 7.85
CA ILE A 24 -2.83 2.57 6.88
C ILE A 24 -1.50 3.12 7.37
N PHE A 25 -0.43 2.37 7.14
CA PHE A 25 0.95 2.81 7.25
C PHE A 25 1.58 2.82 5.88
N VAL A 26 2.27 3.91 5.55
CA VAL A 26 2.98 4.09 4.28
C VAL A 26 4.45 4.34 4.56
N TYR A 27 5.29 3.60 3.86
CA TYR A 27 6.74 3.62 3.96
C TYR A 27 7.32 3.93 2.60
N TYR A 28 8.02 5.05 2.47
CA TYR A 28 8.55 5.50 1.20
C TYR A 28 9.98 5.01 0.97
N GLY A 29 10.30 4.67 -0.27
CA GLY A 29 11.66 4.44 -0.74
C GLY A 29 12.40 3.32 0.00
N LYS A 30 11.70 2.29 0.48
CA LYS A 30 12.32 1.16 1.17
C LYS A 30 13.17 0.35 0.19
N GLN A 31 14.41 0.06 0.56
CA GLN A 31 15.28 -0.84 -0.20
C GLN A 31 14.75 -2.27 -0.12
N GLN A 32 14.70 -2.96 -1.27
CA GLN A 32 14.33 -4.37 -1.32
C GLN A 32 15.59 -5.24 -1.21
N PRO A 33 15.67 -6.16 -0.24
CA PRO A 33 16.88 -6.96 -0.01
C PRO A 33 17.35 -7.79 -1.21
N ALA A 34 16.43 -8.15 -2.11
CA ALA A 34 16.67 -9.08 -3.21
C ALA A 34 17.06 -8.43 -4.55
N VAL A 35 17.03 -7.11 -4.66
CA VAL A 35 17.27 -6.43 -5.94
C VAL A 35 18.23 -5.27 -5.73
N LEU A 36 19.34 -5.26 -6.47
CA LEU A 36 20.48 -4.37 -6.26
C LEU A 36 20.19 -2.86 -6.33
N GLN A 37 18.98 -2.40 -6.69
CA GLN A 37 18.70 -0.97 -6.86
C GLN A 37 17.24 -0.44 -6.88
N PRO A 38 16.13 -1.20 -6.93
CA PRO A 38 14.80 -0.58 -6.87
C PRO A 38 14.45 -0.21 -5.43
N THR A 39 14.13 1.07 -5.22
CA THR A 39 13.40 1.50 -4.04
C THR A 39 11.90 1.31 -4.28
N THR A 40 11.19 0.84 -3.26
CA THR A 40 9.75 0.60 -3.33
C THR A 40 9.03 1.37 -2.25
N ASP A 41 7.89 1.94 -2.59
CA ASP A 41 6.95 2.38 -1.56
C ASP A 41 6.18 1.14 -1.08
N ARG A 42 6.01 1.00 0.23
CA ARG A 42 5.27 -0.10 0.87
C ARG A 42 4.12 0.47 1.66
N TRP A 43 3.00 -0.21 1.67
CA TRP A 43 1.92 0.13 2.57
C TRP A 43 1.28 -1.10 3.21
N PHE A 44 0.78 -0.88 4.42
CA PHE A 44 0.12 -1.87 5.25
C PHE A 44 -1.23 -1.32 5.66
N ILE A 45 -2.30 -2.02 5.30
CA ILE A 45 -3.67 -1.68 5.65
C ILE A 45 -4.11 -2.60 6.76
N PHE A 46 -4.61 -2.00 7.82
CA PHE A 46 -5.13 -2.68 9.01
C PHE A 46 -6.62 -2.41 9.11
N LYS A 47 -7.33 -3.38 9.66
CA LYS A 47 -8.75 -3.29 10.02
C LYS A 47 -8.90 -3.78 11.45
N ASP A 48 -9.56 -2.98 12.28
CA ASP A 48 -9.82 -3.32 13.69
C ASP A 48 -8.53 -3.73 14.45
N GLY A 49 -7.40 -3.10 14.12
CA GLY A 49 -6.09 -3.37 14.76
C GLY A 49 -5.32 -4.57 14.20
N HIS A 50 -5.83 -5.24 13.17
CA HIS A 50 -5.18 -6.39 12.54
C HIS A 50 -4.81 -6.10 11.08
N LEU A 51 -3.63 -6.56 10.65
CA LEU A 51 -3.17 -6.45 9.27
C LEU A 51 -4.16 -7.17 8.35
N LEU A 52 -4.71 -6.43 7.40
CA LEU A 52 -5.66 -6.90 6.41
C LEU A 52 -4.98 -7.11 5.05
N GLU A 53 -4.17 -6.15 4.62
CA GLU A 53 -3.47 -6.21 3.33
C GLU A 53 -2.10 -5.54 3.44
N TYR A 54 -1.13 -6.06 2.68
CA TYR A 54 0.13 -5.39 2.43
C TYR A 54 0.38 -5.32 0.93
N SER A 55 0.96 -4.23 0.45
CA SER A 55 1.36 -4.13 -0.95
C SER A 55 2.61 -3.26 -1.10
N THR A 56 3.25 -3.42 -2.25
CA THR A 56 4.48 -2.73 -2.63
C THR A 56 4.34 -2.16 -4.03
N GLN A 57 4.68 -0.89 -4.21
CA GLN A 57 4.73 -0.26 -5.51
C GLN A 57 6.18 0.08 -5.86
N TYR A 58 6.62 -0.44 -7.00
CA TYR A 58 7.92 -0.07 -7.56
C TYR A 58 7.89 1.38 -8.01
N LEU A 59 8.83 2.17 -7.49
CA LEU A 59 9.13 3.46 -8.08
C LEU A 59 9.94 3.16 -9.35
N ASN A 60 9.31 3.26 -10.52
CA ASN A 60 10.05 3.18 -11.78
C ASN A 60 11.08 4.33 -11.80
N PRO A 61 12.36 4.05 -12.02
CA PRO A 61 13.36 5.08 -12.29
C PRO A 61 13.18 5.57 -13.74
N SER A 62 12.07 6.24 -14.04
CA SER A 62 11.92 6.88 -15.34
C SER A 62 12.70 8.19 -15.34
N ASN A 63 13.65 8.29 -16.27
CA ASN A 63 14.43 9.49 -16.57
C ASN A 63 13.58 10.75 -16.60
N ASP A 64 14.15 11.84 -16.10
CA ASP A 64 13.79 13.23 -16.35
C ASP A 64 12.38 13.71 -15.91
N THR A 65 12.39 14.59 -14.90
CA THR A 65 11.46 15.73 -14.74
C THR A 65 9.98 15.47 -14.42
N ASN A 66 9.57 14.24 -14.12
CA ASN A 66 8.28 14.00 -13.45
C ASN A 66 8.50 13.10 -12.23
N LYS A 67 8.54 13.70 -11.04
CA LYS A 67 8.44 12.93 -9.78
C LYS A 67 7.24 11.99 -9.92
N PRO A 68 7.38 10.67 -9.72
CA PRO A 68 6.20 9.82 -9.63
C PRO A 68 5.28 10.44 -8.58
N LEU A 69 4.04 10.75 -8.94
CA LEU A 69 3.04 11.27 -8.03
C LEU A 69 2.83 10.20 -6.95
N ARG A 70 3.53 10.34 -5.83
CA ARG A 70 3.36 9.47 -4.68
C ARG A 70 1.97 9.73 -4.12
N LEU A 71 1.17 8.68 -4.04
CA LEU A 71 -0.12 8.75 -3.38
C LEU A 71 0.10 8.90 -1.88
N THR A 72 -0.62 9.83 -1.26
CA THR A 72 -0.68 10.00 0.19
C THR A 72 -1.38 8.82 0.86
N ALA A 73 -1.17 8.65 2.16
CA ALA A 73 -1.85 7.60 2.93
C ALA A 73 -3.39 7.65 2.79
N THR A 74 -3.96 8.87 2.72
CA THR A 74 -5.40 9.08 2.54
C THR A 74 -5.88 8.64 1.16
N GLU A 75 -5.15 8.98 0.10
CA GLU A 75 -5.50 8.57 -1.27
C GLU A 75 -5.41 7.05 -1.44
N ILE A 76 -4.34 6.42 -0.94
CA ILE A 76 -4.17 4.97 -1.00
C ILE A 76 -5.32 4.27 -0.26
N LEU A 77 -5.64 4.71 0.96
CA LEU A 77 -6.72 4.10 1.74
C LEU A 77 -8.08 4.28 1.05
N SER A 78 -8.33 5.44 0.46
CA SER A 78 -9.59 5.72 -0.25
C SER A 78 -9.73 4.86 -1.50
N GLN A 79 -8.66 4.75 -2.30
CA GLN A 79 -8.63 3.89 -3.50
C GLN A 79 -8.80 2.41 -3.13
N TRP A 80 -8.09 1.94 -2.11
CA TRP A 80 -8.22 0.57 -1.63
C TRP A 80 -9.63 0.27 -1.14
N ARG A 81 -10.24 1.18 -0.35
CA ARG A 81 -11.63 1.00 0.09
C ARG A 81 -12.56 0.90 -1.12
N ASN A 82 -12.41 1.79 -2.10
CA ASN A 82 -13.24 1.79 -3.31
C ASN A 82 -13.07 0.49 -4.13
N SER A 83 -11.86 -0.09 -4.19
CA SER A 83 -11.65 -1.36 -4.90
C SER A 83 -12.35 -2.54 -4.24
N GLN A 84 -12.57 -2.50 -2.92
CA GLN A 84 -13.38 -3.52 -2.22
C GLN A 84 -14.86 -3.48 -2.58
N TYR A 85 -15.36 -2.34 -3.06
CA TYR A 85 -16.77 -2.16 -3.42
C TYR A 85 -17.05 -2.33 -4.91
N LEU A 86 -16.02 -2.52 -5.75
CA LEU A 86 -16.25 -2.83 -7.15
C LEU A 86 -16.95 -4.20 -7.25
N PRO A 87 -18.16 -4.27 -7.86
CA PRO A 87 -18.80 -5.56 -8.06
C PRO A 87 -17.87 -6.43 -8.90
N VAL A 88 -17.52 -7.60 -8.38
CA VAL A 88 -16.90 -8.67 -9.17
C VAL A 88 -17.87 -8.93 -10.32
N ASN A 89 -17.55 -8.46 -11.51
CA ASN A 89 -18.34 -8.73 -12.69
C ASN A 89 -18.13 -10.21 -13.04
N LEU A 90 -18.96 -11.09 -12.46
CA LEU A 90 -18.96 -12.54 -12.67
C LEU A 90 -19.26 -12.94 -14.13
N SER A 91 -19.59 -11.97 -15.00
CA SER A 91 -19.90 -12.18 -16.41
C SER A 91 -18.68 -12.61 -17.26
N ALA A 92 -17.45 -12.50 -16.75
CA ALA A 92 -16.25 -12.90 -17.50
C ALA A 92 -15.86 -14.38 -17.34
N ARG A 93 -16.63 -15.18 -16.59
CA ARG A 93 -16.42 -16.64 -16.46
C ARG A 93 -17.44 -17.50 -17.20
N ALA A 94 -18.40 -16.88 -17.90
CA ALA A 94 -19.35 -17.59 -18.75
C ALA A 94 -18.93 -17.39 -20.22
N ASN A 95 -17.84 -18.02 -20.63
CA ASN A 95 -17.50 -18.37 -22.01
C ASN A 95 -16.39 -19.43 -21.90
N GLU A 96 -16.79 -20.61 -21.39
CA GLU A 96 -16.17 -21.89 -21.73
C GLU A 96 -16.62 -22.29 -23.15
#